data_AF-A0A0E3P2B4-F1
#
_entry.id   AF-A0A0E3P2B4-F1
#
_cell.length_a   1.000
_cell.length_b   1.000
_cell.length_c   1.000
_cell.angle_alpha   90.00
_cell.angle_beta   90.00
_cell.angle_gamma   90.00
#
_symmetry.space_group_name_H-M   'P 1'
#
loop_
_entity.id
_entity.type
_entity.pdbx_description
1 polymer ?
#
loop_
_entity_poly.entity_id
_entity_poly.type
_entity_poly.pdbx_seq_one_letter_code
_entity_poly.pdbx_strand_id
1 'polypeptide(L)'
;MVVGSIFELLNSSEIISLLNSIDSLVWGPPLLLLLVGTGAYLTLRLKFIQVSRLSTALIYVARSRKIDTKAQGDVSSFAALCTALSATIGT
;
A
#
# COMPACT_ATOMS: atom_id res chain seq x y z
N MET A 1 -0.44 -9.76 -47.56
CA MET A 1 -0.32 -10.69 -46.41
C MET A 1 1.07 -10.60 -45.75
N VAL A 2 2.18 -10.64 -46.50
CA VAL A 2 3.56 -10.65 -45.93
C VAL A 2 4.02 -9.32 -45.31
N VAL A 3 3.59 -8.17 -45.85
CA VAL A 3 4.03 -6.84 -45.36
C VAL A 3 3.44 -6.49 -43.98
N GLY A 4 2.21 -6.93 -43.69
CA GLY A 4 1.56 -6.70 -42.39
C GLY A 4 2.21 -7.50 -41.25
N SER A 5 2.59 -8.76 -41.50
CA SER A 5 3.30 -9.58 -40.52
C SER A 5 4.72 -9.06 -40.25
N ILE A 6 5.42 -8.51 -41.23
CA ILE A 6 6.76 -7.92 -40.99
C ILE A 6 6.64 -6.63 -40.17
N PHE A 7 5.61 -5.80 -40.41
CA PHE A 7 5.36 -4.59 -39.63
C PHE A 7 4.94 -4.89 -38.18
N GLU A 8 4.12 -5.92 -37.93
CA GLU A 8 3.83 -6.38 -36.57
C GLU A 8 5.06 -6.96 -35.86
N LEU A 9 5.95 -7.61 -36.59
CA LEU A 9 7.17 -8.21 -36.03
C LEU A 9 8.24 -7.14 -35.71
N LEU A 10 8.29 -6.04 -36.49
CA LEU A 10 9.14 -4.88 -36.22
C LEU A 10 8.58 -4.02 -35.07
N ASN A 11 7.26 -3.83 -35.01
CA ASN A 11 6.60 -3.01 -34.00
C ASN A 11 6.50 -3.72 -32.63
N SER A 12 6.40 -5.05 -32.61
CA SER A 12 6.27 -5.82 -31.37
C SER A 12 7.60 -6.07 -30.67
N SER A 13 8.74 -6.19 -31.35
CA SER A 13 10.00 -6.56 -30.69
C SER A 13 10.69 -5.37 -30.00
N GLU A 14 10.83 -4.24 -30.69
CA GLU A 14 11.52 -3.05 -30.18
C GLU A 14 10.67 -2.25 -29.18
N ILE A 15 9.39 -1.99 -29.51
CA ILE A 15 8.52 -1.18 -28.64
C ILE A 15 8.20 -1.93 -27.34
N ILE A 16 7.92 -3.23 -27.40
CA ILE A 16 7.65 -4.02 -26.19
C ILE A 16 8.90 -4.11 -25.32
N SER A 17 10.10 -4.21 -25.89
CA SER A 17 11.36 -4.20 -25.14
C SER A 17 11.60 -2.86 -24.42
N LEU A 18 11.36 -1.74 -25.09
CA LEU A 18 11.45 -0.40 -24.48
C LEU A 18 10.38 -0.18 -23.41
N LEU A 19 9.13 -0.60 -23.64
CA LEU A 19 8.07 -0.52 -22.66
C LEU A 19 8.38 -1.38 -21.44
N ASN A 20 8.83 -2.63 -21.62
CA ASN A 20 9.22 -3.50 -20.50
C ASN A 20 10.40 -2.93 -19.69
N SER A 21 11.34 -2.28 -20.37
CA SER A 21 12.49 -1.64 -19.70
C SER A 21 12.05 -0.43 -18.86
N ILE A 22 11.13 0.38 -19.36
CA ILE A 22 10.58 1.52 -18.63
C ILE A 22 9.66 1.04 -17.50
N ASP A 23 8.84 0.02 -17.74
CA ASP A 23 7.91 -0.52 -16.76
C ASP A 23 8.67 -1.15 -15.58
N SER A 24 9.69 -1.97 -15.85
CA SER A 24 10.56 -2.53 -14.80
C SER A 24 11.35 -1.46 -14.04
N LEU A 25 11.74 -0.36 -14.69
CA LEU A 25 12.42 0.75 -14.04
C LEU A 25 11.46 1.59 -13.18
N VAL A 26 10.25 1.88 -13.65
CA VAL A 26 9.28 2.71 -12.92
C VAL A 26 8.67 1.95 -11.75
N TRP A 27 8.20 0.72 -11.97
CA TRP A 27 7.51 -0.08 -10.96
C TRP A 27 8.45 -0.86 -10.03
N GLY A 28 9.74 -0.91 -10.37
CA GLY A 28 10.74 -1.65 -9.60
C GLY A 28 11.44 -0.80 -8.52
N PRO A 29 12.78 -0.66 -8.57
CA PRO A 29 13.57 -0.06 -7.48
C PRO A 29 13.15 1.37 -7.06
N PRO A 30 12.85 2.32 -7.96
CA PRO A 30 12.54 3.70 -7.61
C PRO A 30 11.21 3.85 -6.86
N LEU A 31 10.15 3.16 -7.28
CA LEU A 31 8.85 3.22 -6.61
C LEU A 31 8.93 2.65 -5.20
N LEU A 32 9.57 1.47 -5.06
CA LEU A 32 9.78 0.84 -3.77
C LEU A 32 10.64 1.71 -2.85
N LEU A 33 11.72 2.30 -3.37
CA LEU A 33 12.57 3.22 -2.61
C LEU A 33 11.81 4.47 -2.16
N LEU A 34 10.97 5.05 -3.01
CA LEU A 34 10.18 6.23 -2.69
C LEU A 34 9.11 5.89 -1.63
N LEU A 35 8.45 4.74 -1.75
CA LEU A 35 7.45 4.28 -0.80
C LEU A 35 8.06 4.00 0.58
N VAL A 36 9.12 3.19 0.63
CA VAL A 36 9.84 2.88 1.87
C VAL A 36 10.50 4.13 2.44
N GLY A 37 11.09 4.97 1.59
CA GLY A 37 11.69 6.24 1.97
C GLY A 37 10.69 7.21 2.60
N THR A 38 9.49 7.34 2.03
CA THR A 38 8.41 8.17 2.58
C THR A 38 7.91 7.62 3.92
N GLY A 39 7.74 6.29 4.02
CA GLY A 39 7.37 5.62 5.27
C GLY A 39 8.41 5.86 6.37
N ALA A 40 9.68 5.62 6.07
CA ALA A 40 10.80 5.82 6.99
C ALA A 40 10.95 7.29 7.41
N TYR A 41 10.82 8.23 6.46
CA TYR A 41 10.87 9.67 6.73
C TYR A 41 9.79 10.09 7.73
N LEU A 42 8.55 9.62 7.55
CA LEU A 42 7.46 9.88 8.48
C LEU A 42 7.74 9.25 9.85
N THR A 43 8.19 8.00 9.90
CA THR A 43 8.52 7.33 11.18
C THR A 43 9.60 8.06 11.98
N LEU A 44 10.66 8.55 11.31
CA LEU A 44 11.72 9.33 11.94
C LEU A 44 11.22 10.70 12.40
N ARG A 45 10.44 11.40 11.58
CA ARG A 45 9.85 12.71 11.93
C ARG A 45 8.90 12.61 13.12
N LEU A 46 8.16 11.50 13.24
CA LEU A 46 7.24 11.22 14.34
C LEU A 46 7.93 10.59 15.57
N LYS A 47 9.27 10.46 15.60
CA LYS A 47 10.06 9.94 16.73
C LYS A 47 9.56 8.56 17.22
N PHE A 48 9.26 7.63 16.31
CA PHE A 48 8.81 6.27 16.64
C PHE A 48 7.51 6.19 17.47
N ILE A 49 6.64 7.19 17.38
CA ILE A 49 5.35 7.20 18.08
C ILE A 49 4.46 5.99 17.72
N GLN A 50 4.65 5.38 16.55
CA GLN A 50 3.93 4.19 16.10
C GLN A 50 4.12 3.01 17.06
N VAL A 51 5.31 2.83 17.64
CA VAL A 51 5.60 1.71 18.54
C VAL A 51 5.04 1.98 19.94
N SER A 52 5.22 3.19 20.48
CA SER A 52 4.76 3.50 21.84
C SER A 52 3.24 3.69 21.93
N ARG A 53 2.59 4.20 20.88
CA ARG A 53 1.13 4.42 20.88
C ARG A 53 0.31 3.21 20.44
N LEU A 54 0.91 2.20 19.83
CA LEU A 54 0.18 0.97 19.45
C LEU A 54 -0.39 0.26 20.68
N SER A 55 0.39 0.10 21.75
CA SER A 55 -0.06 -0.54 22.99
C SER A 55 -1.18 0.26 23.66
N THR A 56 -1.03 1.57 23.75
CA THR A 56 -2.03 2.48 24.31
C THR A 56 -3.32 2.49 23.48
N ALA A 57 -3.22 2.52 22.14
CA ALA A 57 -4.37 2.50 21.25
C ALA A 57 -5.15 1.18 21.32
N LEU A 58 -4.47 0.02 21.39
CA LEU A 58 -5.12 -1.28 21.58
C LEU A 58 -5.90 -1.36 22.89
N ILE A 59 -5.33 -0.83 23.98
CA ILE A 59 -6.00 -0.75 25.28
C ILE A 59 -7.24 0.16 25.19
N TYR A 60 -7.16 1.30 24.49
CA TYR A 60 -8.29 2.19 24.30
C TYR A 60 -9.38 1.59 23.42
N VAL A 61 -9.05 0.95 22.29
CA VAL A 61 -10.01 0.24 21.43
C VAL A 61 -10.68 -0.91 22.19
N ALA A 62 -9.94 -1.64 23.01
CA ALA A 62 -10.49 -2.71 23.85
C ALA A 62 -11.36 -2.18 25.01
N ARG A 63 -11.03 -1.02 25.59
CA ARG A 63 -11.76 -0.37 26.68
C ARG A 63 -12.94 0.49 26.21
N SER A 64 -12.96 1.00 24.98
CA SER A 64 -14.11 1.69 24.36
C SER A 64 -15.32 0.77 24.17
N ARG A 65 -15.17 -0.55 24.36
CA ARG A 65 -16.34 -1.43 24.56
C ARG A 65 -17.06 -1.22 25.90
N LYS A 66 -16.45 -0.56 26.88
CA LYS A 66 -16.99 -0.38 28.24
C LYS A 66 -17.48 1.06 28.54
N ILE A 67 -17.15 2.05 27.71
CA ILE A 67 -17.48 3.46 27.93
C ILE A 67 -17.97 4.00 26.59
N ASP A 68 -19.07 4.74 26.60
CA ASP A 68 -19.72 5.42 25.47
C ASP A 68 -20.85 4.67 24.75
N THR A 69 -21.99 4.67 25.44
CA THR A 69 -23.35 4.63 24.90
C THR A 69 -23.71 5.82 23.96
N LYS A 70 -22.74 6.56 23.39
CA LYS A 70 -23.00 7.83 22.66
C LYS A 70 -22.06 8.20 21.50
N ALA A 71 -21.28 7.28 20.93
CA ALA A 71 -20.49 7.58 19.73
C ALA A 71 -21.07 6.85 18.50
N GLN A 72 -21.74 7.61 17.62
CA GLN A 72 -22.25 7.17 16.32
C GLN A 72 -21.09 6.78 15.40
N GLY A 73 -20.80 5.48 15.35
CA GLY A 73 -19.92 4.89 14.34
C GLY A 73 -20.55 3.57 13.91
N ASP A 74 -20.90 3.46 12.63
CA ASP A 74 -21.64 2.33 12.03
C ASP A 74 -20.89 0.97 12.15
N VAL A 75 -19.63 1.02 12.59
CA VAL A 75 -18.75 -0.13 12.82
C VAL A 75 -17.85 0.16 14.03
N SER A 76 -17.68 -0.85 14.90
CA SER A 76 -16.74 -0.79 16.04
C SER A 76 -15.32 -0.48 15.58
N SER A 77 -14.57 0.36 16.28
CA SER A 77 -13.16 0.67 15.95
C SER A 77 -12.28 -0.58 15.83
N PHE A 78 -12.64 -1.67 16.51
CA PHE A 78 -11.99 -2.98 16.35
C PHE A 78 -12.34 -3.67 15.03
N ALA A 79 -13.60 -3.58 14.58
CA ALA A 79 -14.05 -4.15 13.32
C ALA A 79 -13.46 -3.40 12.11
N ALA A 80 -13.38 -2.07 12.15
CA ALA A 80 -12.69 -1.27 11.12
C ALA A 80 -11.21 -1.67 10.99
N LEU A 81 -10.53 -1.89 12.13
CA LEU A 81 -9.14 -2.36 12.14
C LEU A 81 -9.01 -3.75 11.51
N CYS A 82 -9.91 -4.67 11.82
CA CYS A 82 -9.93 -6.02 11.24
C CYS A 82 -10.12 -5.98 9.71
N THR A 83 -11.03 -5.12 9.22
CA THR A 83 -11.24 -4.92 7.78
C THR A 83 -10.00 -4.35 7.09
N ALA A 84 -9.38 -3.32 7.66
CA ALA A 84 -8.16 -2.74 7.11
C ALA A 84 -6.99 -3.76 7.11
N LEU A 85 -6.84 -4.54 8.19
CA LEU A 85 -5.81 -5.59 8.29
C LEU A 85 -6.03 -6.67 7.22
N SER A 86 -7.26 -7.15 7.07
CA SER A 86 -7.65 -8.13 6.05
C SER A 86 -7.36 -7.61 4.64
N ALA A 87 -7.60 -6.32 4.37
CA ALA A 87 -7.28 -5.71 3.09
C ALA A 87 -5.77 -5.64 2.81
N THR A 88 -4.93 -5.48 3.83
CA THR A 88 -3.47 -5.47 3.67
C THR A 88 -2.85 -6.87 3.60
N ILE A 89 -3.54 -7.89 4.12
CA ILE A 89 -3.11 -9.30 4.15
C ILE A 89 -4.17 -10.11 3.41
N GLY A 90 -4.14 -10.00 2.08
CA GLY A 90 -4.91 -10.80 1.14
C GLY A 90 -3.95 -11.50 0.18
N THR A 91 -4.34 -12.69 -0.30
CA THR A 91 -3.54 -13.59 -1.17
C THR A 91 -2.99 -12.91 -2.41
#